data_AF-A0A8X7MJS4-F1
#
_entry.id   AF-A0A8X7MJS4-F1
#
_cell.length_a   1.000
_cell.length_b   1.000
_cell.length_c   1.000
_cell.angle_alpha   90.00
_cell.angle_beta   90.00
_cell.angle_gamma   90.00
#
_symmetry.space_group_name_H-M   'P 1'
#
loop_
_entity.id
_entity.type
_entity.pdbx_description
1 polymer ?
#
loop_
_entity_poly.entity_id
_entity_poly.type
_entity_poly.pdbx_seq_one_letter_code
_entity_poly.pdbx_strand_id
1 'polypeptide(L)'
;MFAQRAFARALQRPLASTAAAAFSTSAPASRIISTQPLRAKEAPTPLGATAGYPIIDHYYDAIVVGAGGSGLRAAFGLAEAGLSTACITKLFPTRSHTVAAQGGINAALG
;
A
#
# COMPACT_ATOMS: atom_id res chain seq x y z
N MET A 1 -31.97 -9.75 -34.36
CA MET A 1 -31.48 -9.69 -35.76
C MET A 1 -31.28 -8.20 -36.08
N PHE A 2 -30.20 -7.83 -36.80
CA PHE A 2 -29.58 -6.49 -36.94
C PHE A 2 -28.60 -6.14 -35.80
N ALA A 3 -27.29 -6.43 -35.84
CA ALA A 3 -26.24 -6.25 -36.84
C ALA A 3 -25.90 -4.78 -37.14
N GLN A 4 -24.78 -4.30 -36.61
CA GLN A 4 -23.84 -3.42 -37.32
C GLN A 4 -22.45 -3.50 -36.66
N ARG A 5 -21.58 -4.25 -37.33
CA ARG A 5 -20.12 -4.24 -37.18
C ARG A 5 -19.54 -3.08 -37.99
N ALA A 6 -18.29 -2.75 -37.65
CA ALA A 6 -17.23 -2.15 -38.46
C ALA A 6 -17.01 -0.64 -38.29
N PHE A 7 -15.82 -0.29 -37.78
CA PHE A 7 -14.81 0.47 -38.52
C PHE A 7 -13.48 0.43 -37.73
N ALA A 8 -12.54 -0.42 -38.15
CA ALA A 8 -11.27 -0.01 -38.77
C ALA A 8 -10.31 0.69 -37.77
N ARG A 9 -9.30 -0.03 -37.28
CA ARG A 9 -7.99 -0.16 -37.94
C ARG A 9 -7.38 1.23 -38.23
N ALA A 10 -6.83 1.85 -37.20
CA ALA A 10 -5.91 2.96 -37.37
C ALA A 10 -4.69 2.72 -36.48
N LEU A 11 -3.57 2.49 -37.17
CA LEU A 11 -2.23 2.91 -36.76
C LEU A 11 -1.52 2.05 -35.70
N GLN A 12 -1.22 0.83 -36.11
CA GLN A 12 0.12 0.29 -35.91
C GLN A 12 1.12 1.18 -36.65
N ARG A 13 2.09 1.78 -35.95
CA ARG A 13 3.42 2.07 -36.52
C ARG A 13 4.50 2.03 -35.43
N PRO A 14 5.59 1.27 -35.65
CA PRO A 14 6.67 1.07 -34.69
C PRO A 14 7.73 2.17 -34.85
N LEU A 15 8.43 2.48 -33.76
CA LEU A 15 9.72 3.17 -33.83
C LEU A 15 10.75 2.36 -33.07
N ALA A 16 11.83 2.07 -33.79
CA ALA A 16 12.86 1.13 -33.47
C ALA A 16 14.01 1.77 -32.66
N SER A 17 14.82 0.87 -32.12
CA SER A 17 16.28 0.92 -32.17
C SER A 17 17.05 1.56 -31.00
N THR A 18 17.94 0.70 -30.48
CA THR A 18 19.32 0.97 -30.02
C THR A 18 19.53 1.90 -28.84
N ALA A 19 20.03 1.36 -27.74
CA ALA A 19 21.48 1.29 -27.51
C ALA A 19 21.77 0.53 -26.21
N ALA A 20 22.76 -0.36 -26.29
CA ALA A 20 23.38 -0.98 -25.13
C ALA A 20 24.19 0.07 -24.35
N ALA A 21 24.20 -0.03 -23.03
CA ALA A 21 25.34 0.37 -22.22
C ALA A 21 25.37 -0.50 -20.97
N ALA A 22 26.37 -1.36 -20.93
CA ALA A 22 26.72 -2.18 -19.79
C ALA A 22 27.37 -1.34 -18.69
N PHE A 23 27.41 -1.94 -17.49
CA PHE A 23 28.20 -1.61 -16.30
C PHE A 23 27.71 -0.49 -15.37
N SER A 24 27.38 -0.90 -14.14
CA SER A 24 28.30 -0.66 -13.02
C SER A 24 27.86 -1.51 -11.81
N THR A 25 28.76 -2.36 -11.33
CA THR A 25 28.63 -3.03 -10.04
C THR A 25 29.02 -2.04 -8.96
N SER A 26 28.12 -1.67 -8.05
CA SER A 26 28.54 -1.09 -6.77
C SER A 26 27.90 -1.87 -5.61
N ALA A 27 28.71 -2.03 -4.57
CA ALA A 27 28.56 -2.99 -3.49
C ALA A 27 27.25 -2.83 -2.69
N PRO A 28 26.70 -3.93 -2.12
CA PRO A 28 25.45 -3.87 -1.38
C PRO A 28 25.69 -3.17 -0.06
N ALA A 29 25.00 -2.05 0.21
CA ALA A 29 25.12 -1.41 1.51
C ALA A 29 23.91 -0.56 1.88
N SER A 30 22.84 -1.23 2.30
CA SER A 30 21.99 -0.71 3.36
C SER A 30 21.35 -1.87 4.12
N ARG A 31 22.05 -2.31 5.17
CA ARG A 31 21.49 -3.20 6.18
C ARG A 31 20.56 -2.38 7.06
N ILE A 32 19.25 -2.55 6.89
CA ILE A 32 18.23 -1.93 7.75
C ILE A 32 18.29 -2.61 9.13
N ILE A 33 18.70 -1.87 10.16
CA ILE A 33 18.66 -2.34 11.55
C ILE A 33 17.23 -2.15 12.07
N SER A 34 16.41 -3.19 11.94
CA SER A 34 15.13 -3.37 12.61
C SER A 34 15.16 -4.72 13.32
N THR A 35 14.57 -4.82 14.51
CA THR A 35 14.56 -6.03 15.34
C THR A 35 13.66 -7.14 14.79
N GLN A 36 12.91 -6.87 13.72
CA GLN A 36 12.16 -7.87 12.94
C GLN A 36 12.25 -7.53 11.45
N PRO A 37 12.34 -8.54 10.55
CA PRO A 37 12.37 -8.29 9.12
C PRO A 37 10.99 -7.74 8.73
N LEU A 38 10.95 -6.45 8.41
CA LEU A 38 9.77 -5.85 7.79
C LEU A 38 9.47 -6.70 6.55
N ARG A 39 8.22 -7.21 6.43
CA ARG A 39 7.69 -7.75 5.17
C ARG A 39 7.57 -6.60 4.17
N ALA A 40 8.72 -6.16 3.69
CA ALA A 40 8.95 -4.95 2.94
C ALA A 40 9.92 -5.33 1.83
N LYS A 41 9.48 -5.20 0.58
CA LYS A 41 10.36 -5.31 -0.58
C LYS A 41 10.48 -3.92 -1.18
N GLU A 42 11.69 -3.50 -1.55
CA GLU A 42 11.83 -2.30 -2.37
C GLU A 42 11.11 -2.54 -3.70
N ALA A 43 10.18 -1.66 -4.04
CA ALA A 43 9.43 -1.76 -5.27
C ALA A 43 10.37 -1.43 -6.44
N PRO A 44 10.36 -2.22 -7.54
CA PRO A 44 11.02 -1.82 -8.77
C PRO A 44 10.45 -0.46 -9.20
N THR A 45 11.31 0.53 -9.37
CA THR A 45 10.92 1.89 -9.77
C THR A 45 10.06 1.82 -11.04
N PRO A 46 8.76 2.20 -10.99
CA PRO A 46 7.96 2.28 -12.20
C PRO A 46 8.57 3.37 -13.07
N LEU A 47 8.84 3.07 -14.34
CA LEU A 47 9.27 4.01 -15.37
C LEU A 47 8.51 5.36 -15.21
N GLY A 48 9.15 6.38 -14.65
CA GLY A 48 8.57 7.72 -14.47
C GLY A 48 8.38 8.22 -13.03
N ALA A 49 8.64 7.41 -11.99
CA ALA A 49 8.69 7.93 -10.62
C ALA A 49 9.96 8.79 -10.44
N THR A 50 9.78 10.10 -10.33
CA THR A 50 10.81 11.12 -10.13
C THR A 50 11.84 10.68 -9.09
N ALA A 51 13.13 10.76 -9.46
CA ALA A 51 14.31 10.17 -8.83
C ALA A 51 14.64 10.58 -7.36
N GLY A 52 13.66 10.68 -6.47
CA GLY A 52 13.85 11.19 -5.11
C GLY A 52 13.24 10.38 -3.97
N TYR A 53 12.31 9.45 -4.24
CA TYR A 53 11.59 8.75 -3.17
C TYR A 53 11.60 7.23 -3.38
N PRO A 54 12.31 6.45 -2.55
CA PRO A 54 12.26 5.00 -2.60
C PRO A 54 10.85 4.52 -2.24
N ILE A 55 10.31 3.60 -3.02
CA ILE A 55 8.98 3.01 -2.81
C ILE A 55 9.17 1.65 -2.12
N ILE A 56 8.42 1.43 -1.05
CA ILE A 56 8.48 0.20 -0.25
C ILE A 56 7.13 -0.52 -0.37
N ASP A 57 7.15 -1.72 -0.92
CA ASP A 57 5.98 -2.57 -1.06
C ASP A 57 5.82 -3.48 0.16
N HIS A 58 4.60 -3.53 0.70
CA HIS A 58 4.22 -4.42 1.78
C HIS A 58 2.97 -5.22 1.40
N TYR A 59 2.93 -6.50 1.79
CA TYR A 59 1.83 -7.41 1.51
C TYR A 59 1.13 -7.83 2.81
N TYR A 60 -0.18 -7.60 2.87
CA TYR A 60 -1.07 -7.91 3.97
C TYR A 60 -2.40 -8.43 3.42
N ASP A 61 -3.15 -9.18 4.22
CA ASP A 61 -4.47 -9.68 3.85
C ASP A 61 -5.52 -8.56 3.95
N ALA A 62 -5.35 -7.67 4.92
CA ALA A 62 -6.20 -6.50 5.11
C ALA A 62 -5.40 -5.31 5.64
N ILE A 63 -5.83 -4.11 5.24
CA ILE A 63 -5.24 -2.84 5.68
C ILE A 63 -6.33 -1.99 6.31
N VAL A 64 -6.08 -1.48 7.51
CA VAL A 64 -6.94 -0.54 8.22
C VAL A 64 -6.27 0.83 8.25
N VAL A 65 -6.93 1.83 7.69
CA VAL A 65 -6.44 3.21 7.68
C VAL A 65 -7.19 4.01 8.75
N GLY A 66 -6.45 4.45 9.76
CA GLY A 66 -6.95 5.13 10.95
C GLY A 66 -6.92 4.22 12.19
N ALA A 67 -6.41 4.75 13.30
CA ALA A 67 -6.29 4.05 14.58
C ALA A 67 -7.13 4.70 15.69
N GLY A 68 -8.33 5.17 15.34
CA GLY A 68 -9.36 5.57 16.31
C GLY A 68 -10.12 4.35 16.85
N GLY A 69 -11.17 4.58 17.63
CA GLY A 69 -11.97 3.49 18.24
C GLY A 69 -12.46 2.42 17.23
N SER A 70 -12.97 2.84 16.06
CA SER A 70 -13.42 1.91 15.01
C SER A 70 -12.25 1.15 14.36
N GLY A 71 -11.17 1.86 14.01
CA GLY A 71 -10.03 1.30 13.32
C GLY A 71 -9.25 0.29 14.18
N LEU A 72 -9.07 0.57 15.46
CA LEU A 72 -8.44 -0.38 16.38
C LEU A 72 -9.31 -1.63 16.58
N ARG A 73 -10.65 -1.48 16.72
CA ARG A 73 -11.53 -2.65 16.84
C ARG A 73 -11.54 -3.51 15.57
N ALA A 74 -11.53 -2.88 14.39
CA ALA A 74 -11.43 -3.60 13.12
C ALA A 74 -10.08 -4.31 12.96
N ALA A 75 -8.97 -3.61 13.19
CA ALA A 75 -7.63 -4.18 13.07
C ALA A 75 -7.43 -5.36 14.03
N PHE A 76 -7.87 -5.21 15.29
CA PHE A 76 -7.77 -6.28 16.27
C PHE A 76 -8.66 -7.48 15.91
N GLY A 77 -9.91 -7.26 15.50
CA GLY A 77 -10.80 -8.35 15.09
C GLY A 77 -10.26 -9.14 13.88
N LEU A 78 -9.62 -8.47 12.92
CA LEU A 78 -8.97 -9.14 11.79
C LEU A 78 -7.73 -9.93 12.23
N ALA A 79 -6.93 -9.40 13.16
CA ALA A 79 -5.78 -10.11 13.73
C ALA A 79 -6.21 -11.31 14.58
N GLU A 80 -7.29 -11.19 15.36
CA GLU A 80 -7.91 -12.30 16.12
C GLU A 80 -8.38 -13.42 15.19
N ALA A 81 -8.86 -13.08 13.99
CA ALA A 81 -9.21 -14.05 12.95
C ALA A 81 -8.00 -14.69 12.25
N GLY A 82 -6.77 -14.37 12.68
CA GLY A 82 -5.53 -14.90 12.13
C GLY A 82 -5.08 -14.25 10.82
N LEU A 83 -5.71 -13.14 10.40
CA LEU A 83 -5.33 -12.43 9.18
C LEU A 83 -4.12 -11.52 9.44
N SER A 84 -3.22 -11.45 8.47
CA SER A 84 -2.11 -10.54 8.49
C SER A 84 -2.59 -9.11 8.21
N THR A 85 -2.74 -8.30 9.27
CA THR A 85 -3.31 -6.95 9.16
C THR A 85 -2.33 -5.83 9.43
N ALA A 86 -2.36 -4.79 8.61
CA ALA A 86 -1.64 -3.55 8.85
C ALA A 86 -2.61 -2.45 9.33
N CYS A 87 -2.29 -1.77 10.43
CA CYS A 87 -2.97 -0.54 10.84
C CYS A 87 -2.08 0.67 10.58
N ILE A 88 -2.53 1.58 9.72
CA ILE A 88 -1.78 2.78 9.32
C ILE A 88 -2.48 3.99 9.91
N THR A 89 -1.75 4.83 10.64
CA THR A 89 -2.31 6.04 11.25
C THR A 89 -1.30 7.18 11.21
N LYS A 90 -1.81 8.39 10.98
CA LYS A 90 -1.00 9.63 11.00
C LYS A 90 -0.58 10.02 12.42
N LEU A 91 -1.45 9.76 13.39
CA LEU A 91 -1.24 10.09 14.79
C LEU A 91 -1.06 8.80 15.59
N PHE A 92 -0.33 8.88 16.71
CA PHE A 92 -0.30 7.79 17.67
C PHE A 92 -1.74 7.45 18.11
N PRO A 93 -2.12 6.16 18.26
CA PRO A 93 -3.53 5.77 18.36
C PRO A 93 -4.35 6.49 19.46
N THR A 94 -3.73 6.76 20.62
CA THR A 94 -4.39 7.47 21.73
C THR A 94 -4.57 8.98 21.49
N ARG A 95 -4.00 9.53 20.41
CA ARG A 95 -4.22 10.93 19.98
C ARG A 95 -5.23 11.05 18.84
N SER A 96 -6.00 10.01 18.57
CA SER A 96 -7.12 10.08 17.64
C SER A 96 -8.26 10.94 18.20
N HIS A 97 -9.08 11.55 17.35
CA HIS A 97 -10.22 12.36 17.79
C HIS A 97 -11.22 11.61 18.65
N THR A 98 -11.26 10.27 18.58
CA THR A 98 -12.11 9.46 19.47
C THR A 98 -11.73 9.61 20.94
N VAL A 99 -10.51 10.04 21.26
CA VAL A 99 -10.10 10.35 22.65
C VAL A 99 -10.84 11.54 23.23
N ALA A 100 -11.37 12.43 22.39
CA ALA A 100 -12.08 13.63 22.83
C ALA A 100 -13.57 13.38 23.14
N ALA A 101 -14.05 12.14 23.01
CA ALA A 101 -15.43 11.80 23.34
C ALA A 101 -15.69 11.99 24.84
N GLN A 102 -16.72 12.78 25.19
CA GLN A 102 -17.03 13.13 26.59
C GLN A 102 -18.28 12.46 27.15
N GLY A 103 -19.23 12.10 26.27
CA GLY A 103 -20.51 11.50 26.67
C GLY A 103 -20.35 10.02 27.01
N GLY A 104 -20.97 9.16 26.19
CA GLY A 104 -20.92 7.72 26.35
C GLY A 104 -21.31 7.00 25.07
N ILE A 105 -21.49 5.68 25.16
CA ILE A 105 -22.01 4.84 24.07
C ILE A 105 -23.40 4.33 24.44
N ASN A 106 -24.38 4.53 23.56
CA ASN A 106 -25.74 4.03 23.77
C ASN A 106 -25.81 2.54 23.43
N ALA A 107 -26.42 1.74 24.31
CA ALA A 107 -26.73 0.33 24.08
C ALA A 107 -28.02 -0.05 24.82
N ALA A 108 -28.86 -0.88 24.20
CA ALA A 108 -30.06 -1.43 24.85
C ALA A 108 -29.67 -2.69 25.63
N LEU A 109 -29.38 -2.54 26.93
CA LEU A 109 -28.85 -3.61 27.79
C LEU A 109 -29.94 -4.47 28.47
N GLY A 110 -31.21 -4.09 28.36
CA GLY A 110 -32.34 -4.73 29.05
C GLY A 110 -32.99 -3.78 30.04
#